data_AF-A0A934RS28-F1
#
_entry.id   AF-A0A934RS28-F1
#
_cell.length_a   1.000
_cell.length_b   1.000
_cell.length_c   1.000
_cell.angle_alpha   90.00
_cell.angle_beta   90.00
_cell.angle_gamma   90.00
#
_symmetry.space_group_name_H-M   'P 1'
#
loop_
_entity.id
_entity.type
_entity.pdbx_description
1 polymer ?
#
loop_
_entity_poly.entity_id
_entity_poly.type
_entity_poly.pdbx_seq_one_letter_code
_entity_poly.pdbx_strand_id
1 'polypeptide(L)'
;MSTRLFPIIVFSLLTLLSCSPSRESSSWKQTNEALMQNLRETDSLAAIRIPILRSPTLEKNWGPPTIETSPQGTYRLSYQHPEESFERLVIYGSPLPFPVLSSAPDEERDHLVDGELGIVTIPQSWRSTNIMDREIRWFTETTGGGADGDYFSTEGFPLTAPDGRTGHYRLVVESITDQAAPRFAQVGW
;
A
#
# COMPACT_ATOMS: atom_id res chain seq x y z
N MET A 1 -45.39 -11.13 58.70
CA MET A 1 -44.21 -11.55 57.91
C MET A 1 -44.60 -11.50 56.44
N SER A 2 -44.07 -10.55 55.68
CA SER A 2 -44.32 -10.41 54.24
C SER A 2 -43.04 -9.91 53.59
N THR A 3 -42.25 -10.82 53.04
CA THR A 3 -41.01 -10.57 52.31
C THR A 3 -41.36 -10.39 50.83
N ARG A 4 -41.16 -9.18 50.28
CA ARG A 4 -41.22 -8.92 48.83
C ARG A 4 -39.79 -8.91 48.28
N LEU A 5 -39.51 -9.82 47.37
CA LEU A 5 -38.27 -9.88 46.58
C LEU A 5 -38.39 -8.94 45.37
N PHE A 6 -37.43 -8.04 45.21
CA PHE A 6 -37.24 -7.23 44.01
C PHE A 6 -36.30 -7.97 43.04
N PRO A 7 -36.62 -8.08 41.74
CA PRO A 7 -35.65 -8.53 40.75
C PRO A 7 -34.74 -7.36 40.35
N ILE A 8 -33.43 -7.54 40.55
CA ILE A 8 -32.38 -6.66 40.02
C ILE A 8 -32.21 -7.04 38.54
N ILE A 9 -32.63 -6.15 37.65
CA ILE A 9 -32.34 -6.25 36.21
C ILE A 9 -30.89 -5.78 36.03
N VAL A 10 -29.99 -6.72 35.76
CA VAL A 10 -28.61 -6.44 35.35
C VAL A 10 -28.65 -6.04 33.88
N PHE A 11 -28.54 -4.74 33.62
CA PHE A 11 -28.41 -4.19 32.27
C PHE A 11 -26.93 -4.34 31.86
N SER A 12 -26.59 -5.45 31.19
CA SER A 12 -25.27 -5.61 30.58
C SER A 12 -25.16 -4.67 29.38
N LEU A 13 -24.48 -3.54 29.57
CA LEU A 13 -24.06 -2.65 28.52
C LEU A 13 -22.99 -3.36 27.67
N LEU A 14 -23.37 -3.95 26.53
CA LEU A 14 -22.40 -4.30 25.50
C LEU A 14 -21.96 -3.01 24.80
N THR A 15 -20.78 -2.52 25.15
CA THR A 15 -20.11 -1.46 24.39
C THR A 15 -19.55 -2.07 23.10
N LEU A 16 -20.20 -1.76 21.98
CA LEU A 16 -19.66 -1.99 20.65
C LEU A 16 -18.39 -1.13 20.49
N LEU A 17 -17.23 -1.77 20.57
CA LEU A 17 -15.96 -1.17 20.18
C LEU A 17 -15.95 -1.05 18.65
N SER A 18 -16.45 0.07 18.13
CA SER A 18 -16.19 0.49 16.77
C SER A 18 -14.70 0.85 16.66
N CYS A 19 -13.89 -0.13 16.24
CA CYS A 19 -12.47 0.04 16.02
C CYS A 19 -12.29 0.97 14.81
N SER A 20 -12.09 2.26 15.08
CA SER A 20 -11.73 3.23 14.04
C SER A 20 -10.28 2.95 13.59
N PRO A 21 -9.96 3.05 12.30
CA PRO A 21 -8.58 2.94 11.84
C PRO A 21 -7.71 3.96 12.59
N SER A 22 -6.47 3.58 12.88
CA SER A 22 -5.56 4.48 13.57
C SER A 22 -5.43 5.81 12.79
N ARG A 23 -5.38 6.93 13.53
CA ARG A 23 -5.29 8.26 12.92
C ARG A 23 -4.08 8.39 11.97
N GLU A 24 -3.02 7.65 12.24
CA GLU A 24 -1.82 7.61 11.41
C GLU A 24 -2.06 6.93 10.05
N SER A 25 -2.74 5.78 10.00
CA SER A 25 -3.03 5.08 8.73
C SER A 25 -3.93 5.90 7.80
N SER A 26 -4.97 6.54 8.35
CA SER A 26 -5.85 7.43 7.58
C SER A 26 -5.09 8.65 7.01
N SER A 27 -4.19 9.25 7.79
CA SER A 27 -3.37 10.38 7.33
C SER A 27 -2.34 9.99 6.26
N TRP A 28 -1.79 8.79 6.35
CA TRP A 28 -0.89 8.21 5.35
C TRP A 28 -1.61 7.99 4.03
N LYS A 29 -2.79 7.35 4.03
CA LYS A 29 -3.61 7.12 2.83
C LYS A 29 -3.92 8.45 2.13
N GLN A 30 -4.42 9.43 2.87
CA GLN A 30 -4.77 10.75 2.33
C GLN A 30 -3.56 11.50 1.73
N THR A 31 -2.40 11.43 2.37
CA THR A 31 -1.20 12.12 1.86
C THR A 31 -0.66 11.45 0.60
N ASN A 32 -0.68 10.12 0.54
CA ASN A 32 -0.31 9.38 -0.68
C ASN A 32 -1.27 9.70 -1.82
N GLU A 33 -2.57 9.68 -1.56
CA GLU A 33 -3.58 10.06 -2.55
C GLU A 33 -3.32 11.47 -3.07
N ALA A 34 -3.04 12.43 -2.18
CA ALA A 34 -2.71 13.80 -2.55
C ALA A 34 -1.50 13.91 -3.48
N LEU A 35 -0.43 13.14 -3.23
CA LEU A 35 0.74 13.10 -4.10
C LEU A 35 0.45 12.50 -5.49
N MET A 36 -0.57 11.64 -5.57
CA MET A 36 -1.04 10.99 -6.80
C MET A 36 -2.17 11.75 -7.49
N GLN A 37 -2.64 12.85 -6.91
CA GLN A 37 -3.61 13.72 -7.58
C GLN A 37 -3.01 14.28 -8.87
N ASN A 38 -3.84 14.36 -9.90
CA ASN A 38 -3.50 14.90 -11.21
C ASN A 38 -2.48 14.08 -12.02
N LEU A 39 -2.24 12.83 -11.68
CA LEU A 39 -1.62 11.89 -12.61
C LEU A 39 -2.47 11.79 -13.89
N ARG A 40 -1.79 11.85 -15.03
CA ARG A 40 -2.38 11.74 -16.37
C ARG A 40 -1.51 10.81 -17.21
N GLU A 41 -2.18 9.97 -17.98
CA GLU A 41 -1.51 9.01 -18.87
C GLU A 41 -0.71 9.77 -19.92
N THR A 42 0.48 9.26 -20.23
CA THR A 42 1.39 9.86 -21.20
C THR A 42 2.33 8.79 -21.75
N ASP A 43 2.86 9.01 -22.95
CA ASP A 43 3.86 8.09 -23.54
C ASP A 43 5.30 8.45 -23.14
N SER A 44 5.51 9.43 -22.25
CA SER A 44 6.84 9.98 -21.99
C SER A 44 7.11 10.35 -20.53
N LEU A 45 8.33 10.07 -20.09
CA LEU A 45 8.88 10.52 -18.80
C LEU A 45 9.83 11.72 -18.96
N ALA A 46 9.89 12.36 -20.14
CA ALA A 46 10.87 13.42 -20.42
C ALA A 46 10.76 14.66 -19.50
N ALA A 47 9.59 14.89 -18.90
CA ALA A 47 9.39 15.97 -17.93
C ALA A 47 9.88 15.61 -16.52
N ILE A 48 10.12 14.33 -16.22
CA ILE A 48 10.53 13.87 -14.90
C ILE A 48 11.99 14.23 -14.65
N ARG A 49 12.25 14.81 -13.47
CA ARG A 49 13.57 15.32 -13.07
C ARG A 49 14.23 14.50 -11.98
N ILE A 50 13.49 13.68 -11.26
CA ILE A 50 14.04 12.69 -10.34
C ILE A 50 14.56 11.46 -11.11
N PRO A 51 15.41 10.60 -10.50
CA PRO A 51 15.73 9.32 -11.08
C PRO A 51 14.47 8.46 -11.27
N ILE A 52 14.41 7.71 -12.36
CA ILE A 52 13.26 6.88 -12.71
C ILE A 52 13.59 5.45 -12.30
N LEU A 53 12.92 4.95 -11.27
CA LEU A 53 12.90 3.52 -10.97
C LEU A 53 12.05 2.77 -12.00
N ARG A 54 12.55 1.63 -12.44
CA ARG A 54 11.92 0.69 -13.38
C ARG A 54 12.13 -0.75 -12.92
N SER A 55 11.45 -1.68 -13.58
CA SER A 55 11.79 -3.09 -13.50
C SER A 55 12.06 -3.67 -14.89
N PRO A 56 13.34 -3.76 -15.33
CA PRO A 56 13.68 -4.36 -16.63
C PRO A 56 13.23 -5.81 -16.76
N THR A 57 13.23 -6.56 -15.65
CA THR A 57 12.76 -7.95 -15.61
C THR A 57 11.27 -8.04 -15.92
N LEU A 58 10.44 -7.20 -15.29
CA LEU A 58 9.00 -7.17 -15.58
C LEU A 58 8.73 -6.61 -16.97
N GLU A 59 9.46 -5.58 -17.40
CA GLU A 59 9.31 -5.04 -18.75
C GLU A 59 9.52 -6.12 -19.83
N LYS A 60 10.50 -6.99 -19.62
CA LYS A 60 10.76 -8.14 -20.50
C LYS A 60 9.66 -9.20 -20.46
N ASN A 61 9.12 -9.51 -19.29
CA ASN A 61 8.22 -10.65 -19.09
C ASN A 61 6.74 -10.29 -19.24
N TRP A 62 6.37 -9.05 -18.89
CA TRP A 62 4.99 -8.55 -18.82
C TRP A 62 4.70 -7.47 -19.87
N GLY A 63 5.75 -6.89 -20.46
CA GLY A 63 5.64 -5.77 -21.39
C GLY A 63 5.88 -4.41 -20.72
N PRO A 64 5.88 -3.33 -21.52
CA PRO A 64 6.13 -1.98 -21.02
C PRO A 64 5.06 -1.55 -20.01
N PRO A 65 5.41 -0.74 -19.01
CA PRO A 65 4.43 -0.24 -18.07
C PRO A 65 3.54 0.82 -18.73
N THR A 66 2.30 0.95 -18.25
CA THR A 66 1.54 2.19 -18.44
C THR A 66 2.23 3.30 -17.67
N ILE A 67 2.33 4.49 -18.28
CA ILE A 67 3.03 5.63 -17.72
C ILE A 67 2.03 6.75 -17.45
N GLU A 68 2.08 7.27 -16.22
CA GLU A 68 1.38 8.52 -15.88
C GLU A 68 2.34 9.50 -15.21
N THR A 69 2.10 10.78 -15.43
CA THR A 69 2.89 11.86 -14.83
C THR A 69 1.99 12.99 -14.33
N SER A 70 2.51 13.78 -13.40
CA SER A 70 1.89 15.03 -12.96
C SER A 70 2.76 16.24 -13.34
N PRO A 71 2.17 17.44 -13.46
CA PRO A 71 2.94 18.68 -13.66
C PRO A 71 3.96 18.96 -12.55
N GLN A 72 3.75 18.39 -11.36
CA GLN A 72 4.65 18.51 -10.21
C GLN A 72 5.87 17.59 -10.31
N GLY A 73 5.97 16.76 -11.35
CA GLY A 73 7.09 15.84 -11.56
C GLY A 73 6.96 14.50 -10.83
N THR A 74 5.77 14.17 -10.33
CA THR A 74 5.45 12.81 -9.87
C THR A 74 5.19 11.92 -11.08
N TYR A 75 5.55 10.64 -10.98
CA TYR A 75 5.20 9.64 -11.98
C TYR A 75 4.63 8.36 -11.35
N ARG A 76 3.86 7.61 -12.14
CA ARG A 76 3.40 6.25 -11.86
C ARG A 76 3.77 5.36 -13.05
N LEU A 77 4.45 4.24 -12.78
CA LEU A 77 4.65 3.15 -13.74
C LEU A 77 3.85 1.94 -13.26
N SER A 78 2.97 1.42 -14.11
CA SER A 78 2.14 0.26 -13.79
C SER A 78 2.49 -0.91 -14.71
N TYR A 79 3.13 -1.94 -14.16
CA TYR A 79 3.43 -3.20 -14.84
C TYR A 79 2.35 -4.22 -14.48
N GLN A 80 1.59 -4.70 -15.46
CA GLN A 80 0.51 -5.67 -15.27
C GLN A 80 0.88 -7.01 -15.89
N HIS A 81 0.66 -8.12 -15.20
CA HIS A 81 0.80 -9.44 -15.81
C HIS A 81 -0.24 -9.61 -16.93
N PRO A 82 0.15 -10.04 -18.15
CA PRO A 82 -0.76 -10.10 -19.29
C PRO A 82 -1.89 -11.13 -19.14
N GLU A 83 -1.64 -12.19 -18.37
CA GLU A 83 -2.57 -13.32 -18.19
C GLU A 83 -3.16 -13.43 -16.78
N GLU A 84 -2.62 -12.68 -15.80
CA GLU A 84 -2.99 -12.82 -14.39
C GLU A 84 -3.49 -11.45 -13.89
N SER A 85 -4.82 -11.32 -13.73
CA SER A 85 -5.46 -10.04 -13.43
C SER A 85 -5.00 -9.40 -12.11
N PHE A 86 -4.62 -10.22 -11.13
CA PHE A 86 -4.25 -9.78 -9.78
C PHE A 86 -2.75 -9.85 -9.52
N GLU A 87 -1.95 -9.69 -10.58
CA GLU A 87 -0.50 -9.60 -10.49
C GLU A 87 -0.02 -8.30 -11.14
N ARG A 88 0.37 -7.33 -10.30
CA ARG A 88 0.79 -6.00 -10.74
C ARG A 88 1.91 -5.46 -9.86
N LEU A 89 2.83 -4.72 -10.46
CA LEU A 89 3.74 -3.81 -9.76
C LEU A 89 3.44 -2.38 -10.18
N VAL A 90 3.22 -1.51 -9.20
CA VAL A 90 3.10 -0.07 -9.38
C VAL A 90 4.26 0.64 -8.70
N ILE A 91 4.98 1.46 -9.47
CA ILE A 91 6.08 2.28 -8.98
C ILE A 91 5.62 3.74 -8.97
N TYR A 92 5.60 4.34 -7.79
CA TYR A 92 5.40 5.77 -7.64
C TYR A 92 6.73 6.45 -7.36
N GLY A 93 7.03 7.52 -8.09
CA GLY A 93 8.17 8.38 -7.82
C GLY A 93 7.75 9.84 -7.72
N SER A 94 8.25 10.58 -6.73
CA SER A 94 7.94 11.99 -6.52
C SER A 94 9.18 12.80 -6.11
N PRO A 95 9.28 14.07 -6.51
CA PRO A 95 10.28 14.99 -5.93
C PRO A 95 9.96 15.36 -4.48
N LEU A 96 8.74 15.10 -4.00
CA LEU A 96 8.34 15.34 -2.62
C LEU A 96 8.37 14.05 -1.80
N PRO A 97 8.74 14.09 -0.52
CA PRO A 97 8.76 12.92 0.33
C PRO A 97 7.36 12.35 0.55
N PHE A 98 7.29 11.02 0.49
CA PHE A 98 6.16 10.27 1.00
C PHE A 98 6.15 10.27 2.54
N PRO A 99 4.98 10.08 3.18
CA PRO A 99 4.92 9.97 4.63
C PRO A 99 5.71 8.76 5.12
N VAL A 100 6.52 8.99 6.16
CA VAL A 100 7.25 7.97 6.92
C VAL A 100 6.36 7.54 8.07
N LEU A 101 6.25 6.23 8.28
CA LEU A 101 5.35 5.65 9.27
C LEU A 101 6.13 5.24 10.51
N SER A 102 5.61 5.58 11.69
CA SER A 102 6.26 5.22 12.96
C SER A 102 6.08 3.75 13.31
N SER A 103 4.91 3.18 12.96
CA SER A 103 4.59 1.76 13.08
C SER A 103 3.93 1.22 11.82
N ALA A 104 3.94 -0.10 11.63
CA ALA A 104 3.22 -0.71 10.53
C ALA A 104 1.71 -0.41 10.70
N PRO A 105 1.01 0.03 9.65
CA PRO A 105 -0.44 0.18 9.71
C PRO A 105 -1.08 -1.17 10.00
N ASP A 106 -2.19 -1.19 10.73
CA ASP A 106 -2.94 -2.43 10.92
C ASP A 106 -3.46 -2.96 9.57
N GLU A 107 -3.56 -4.29 9.45
CA GLU A 107 -4.13 -4.96 8.29
C GLU A 107 -5.66 -4.96 8.39
N GLU A 108 -6.35 -4.49 7.35
CA GLU A 108 -7.80 -4.62 7.20
C GLU A 108 -8.10 -5.91 6.43
N ARG A 109 -8.88 -6.82 7.04
CA ARG A 109 -9.26 -8.10 6.45
C ARG A 109 -10.77 -8.32 6.49
N ASP A 110 -11.31 -8.79 5.37
CA ASP A 110 -12.68 -9.30 5.33
C ASP A 110 -12.80 -10.55 6.20
N HIS A 111 -13.73 -10.51 7.14
CA HIS A 111 -14.01 -11.62 8.05
C HIS A 111 -15.51 -11.79 8.24
N LEU A 112 -15.93 -13.05 8.30
CA LEU A 112 -17.33 -13.38 8.52
C LEU A 112 -17.58 -13.36 10.04
N VAL A 113 -18.27 -12.32 10.52
CA VAL A 113 -18.63 -12.13 11.93
C VAL A 113 -20.14 -12.32 12.03
N ASP A 114 -20.57 -13.34 12.78
CA ASP A 114 -22.00 -13.67 13.00
C ASP A 114 -22.85 -13.83 11.73
N GLY A 115 -22.24 -14.28 10.62
CA GLY A 115 -22.95 -14.49 9.35
C GLY A 115 -22.90 -13.29 8.40
N GLU A 116 -22.37 -12.15 8.84
CA GLU A 116 -22.20 -10.95 8.04
C GLU A 116 -20.74 -10.73 7.67
N LEU A 117 -20.48 -10.23 6.45
CA LEU A 117 -19.15 -9.82 6.04
C LEU A 117 -18.82 -8.51 6.74
N GLY A 118 -17.82 -8.54 7.62
CA GLY A 118 -17.28 -7.37 8.30
C GLY A 118 -15.80 -7.18 7.99
N ILE A 119 -15.26 -6.00 8.30
CA ILE A 119 -13.83 -5.72 8.23
C ILE A 119 -13.27 -5.84 9.65
N VAL A 120 -12.25 -6.68 9.82
CA VAL A 120 -11.49 -6.79 11.06
C VAL A 120 -10.13 -6.15 10.87
N THR A 121 -9.72 -5.35 11.84
CA THR A 121 -8.40 -4.72 11.89
C THR A 121 -7.45 -5.59 12.73
N ILE A 122 -6.37 -6.06 12.11
CA ILE A 122 -5.40 -6.96 12.73
C ILE A 122 -4.05 -6.24 12.83
N PRO A 123 -3.45 -6.14 14.03
CA PRO A 123 -2.10 -5.61 14.16
C PRO A 123 -1.09 -6.44 13.34
N GLN A 124 -0.26 -5.77 12.55
CA GLN A 124 0.82 -6.41 11.79
C GLN A 124 2.19 -5.83 12.16
N SER A 125 3.24 -6.58 11.83
CA SER A 125 4.63 -6.14 11.96
C SER A 125 5.19 -5.74 10.62
N TRP A 126 6.18 -4.85 10.62
CA TRP A 126 6.95 -4.54 9.43
C TRP A 126 7.57 -5.80 8.84
N ARG A 127 7.50 -5.91 7.52
CA ARG A 127 8.34 -6.81 6.73
C ARG A 127 9.42 -5.97 6.05
N SER A 128 10.49 -6.62 5.59
CA SER A 128 11.61 -5.95 4.93
C SER A 128 11.95 -6.64 3.61
N THR A 129 12.50 -5.88 2.66
CA THR A 129 13.10 -6.38 1.43
C THR A 129 14.26 -5.48 1.03
N ASN A 130 15.17 -5.97 0.20
CA ASN A 130 16.27 -5.15 -0.31
C ASN A 130 15.92 -4.59 -1.68
N ILE A 131 16.03 -3.26 -1.81
CA ILE A 131 15.90 -2.54 -3.08
C ILE A 131 17.20 -1.77 -3.27
N MET A 132 17.98 -2.14 -4.28
CA MET A 132 19.28 -1.51 -4.56
C MET A 132 20.20 -1.43 -3.33
N ASP A 133 20.42 -2.57 -2.68
CA ASP A 133 21.24 -2.72 -1.46
C ASP A 133 20.77 -1.93 -0.24
N ARG A 134 19.51 -1.45 -0.25
CA ARG A 134 18.89 -0.81 0.90
C ARG A 134 17.73 -1.63 1.40
N GLU A 135 17.72 -1.87 2.71
CA GLU A 135 16.59 -2.49 3.38
C GLU A 135 15.42 -1.50 3.44
N ILE A 136 14.30 -1.89 2.85
CA ILE A 136 13.06 -1.11 2.78
C ILE A 136 11.95 -1.87 3.49
N ARG A 137 11.24 -1.17 4.38
CA ARG A 137 10.08 -1.70 5.10
C ARG A 137 8.85 -1.73 4.21
N TRP A 138 8.03 -2.76 4.38
CA TRP A 138 6.76 -2.93 3.66
C TRP A 138 5.73 -3.66 4.52
N PHE A 139 4.45 -3.57 4.13
CA PHE A 139 3.29 -4.04 4.89
C PHE A 139 2.12 -4.42 3.97
N THR A 140 1.11 -5.11 4.50
CA THR A 140 -0.14 -5.38 3.76
C THR A 140 -0.98 -4.12 3.84
N GLU A 141 -1.28 -3.50 2.73
CA GLU A 141 -2.12 -2.29 2.68
C GLU A 141 -3.61 -2.66 2.73
N THR A 142 -4.01 -3.65 1.95
CA THR A 142 -5.35 -4.23 1.97
C THR A 142 -5.26 -5.71 1.61
N THR A 143 -5.99 -6.58 2.30
CA THR A 143 -6.18 -7.95 1.80
C THR A 143 -7.21 -7.94 0.67
N GLY A 144 -6.96 -8.68 -0.39
CA GLY A 144 -7.88 -8.87 -1.49
C GLY A 144 -9.15 -9.60 -1.04
N GLY A 145 -10.28 -9.19 -1.60
CA GLY A 145 -11.52 -9.96 -1.55
C GLY A 145 -11.59 -10.97 -2.70
N GLY A 146 -12.71 -11.68 -2.87
CA GLY A 146 -12.87 -12.62 -3.99
C GLY A 146 -12.76 -12.01 -5.41
N ALA A 147 -12.62 -10.69 -5.53
CA ALA A 147 -12.53 -9.95 -6.78
C ALA A 147 -11.23 -9.17 -6.98
N ASP A 148 -10.29 -9.17 -6.03
CA ASP A 148 -9.04 -8.41 -6.06
C ASP A 148 -7.88 -9.21 -5.43
N GLY A 149 -6.62 -8.91 -5.78
CA GLY A 149 -5.45 -9.48 -5.10
C GLY A 149 -5.14 -8.79 -3.77
N ASP A 150 -4.24 -9.38 -2.98
CA ASP A 150 -3.69 -8.68 -1.82
C ASP A 150 -2.78 -7.54 -2.30
N TYR A 151 -2.93 -6.37 -1.67
CA TYR A 151 -2.07 -5.21 -1.93
C TYR A 151 -1.03 -5.07 -0.84
N PHE A 152 0.22 -4.98 -1.26
CA PHE A 152 1.37 -4.78 -0.41
C PHE A 152 2.04 -3.47 -0.78
N SER A 153 2.38 -2.65 0.20
CA SER A 153 3.04 -1.37 -0.03
C SER A 153 4.35 -1.31 0.73
N THR A 154 5.37 -0.74 0.09
CA THR A 154 6.50 -0.21 0.85
C THR A 154 6.06 1.01 1.66
N GLU A 155 6.80 1.30 2.71
CA GLU A 155 6.88 2.68 3.21
C GLU A 155 7.43 3.61 2.12
N GLY A 156 7.24 4.93 2.28
CA GLY A 156 7.93 5.93 1.49
C GLY A 156 9.44 5.97 1.74
N PHE A 157 10.27 5.84 0.71
CA PHE A 157 11.73 5.85 0.88
C PHE A 157 12.43 6.76 -0.16
N PRO A 158 13.49 7.50 0.23
CA PRO A 158 14.31 8.21 -0.74
C PRO A 158 15.31 7.25 -1.40
N LEU A 159 15.68 7.47 -2.67
CA LEU A 159 16.89 6.93 -3.28
C LEU A 159 17.64 8.03 -4.04
N THR A 160 18.96 7.95 -4.02
CA THR A 160 19.86 8.84 -4.77
C THR A 160 20.53 8.02 -5.85
N ALA A 161 20.40 8.45 -7.11
CA ALA A 161 21.07 7.81 -8.22
C ALA A 161 22.56 8.19 -8.27
N PRO A 162 23.40 7.44 -9.01
CA PRO A 162 24.82 7.78 -9.17
C PRO A 162 25.08 9.17 -9.76
N ASP A 163 24.11 9.74 -10.48
CA ASP A 163 24.16 11.10 -11.03
C ASP A 163 23.88 12.20 -9.97
N GLY A 164 23.65 11.82 -8.72
CA GLY A 164 23.42 12.71 -7.57
C GLY A 164 21.97 13.18 -7.41
N ARG A 165 21.08 12.90 -8.37
CA ARG A 165 19.66 13.25 -8.22
C ARG A 165 18.99 12.34 -7.21
N THR A 166 18.08 12.89 -6.43
CA THR A 166 17.30 12.15 -5.42
C THR A 166 15.83 12.20 -5.78
N GLY A 167 15.16 11.06 -5.64
CA GLY A 167 13.71 10.95 -5.69
C GLY A 167 13.19 10.25 -4.44
N HIS A 168 11.89 10.38 -4.21
CA HIS A 168 11.18 9.63 -3.18
C HIS A 168 10.24 8.65 -3.85
N TYR A 169 10.15 7.44 -3.30
CA TYR A 169 9.49 6.32 -3.94
C TYR A 169 8.55 5.59 -2.98
N ARG A 170 7.49 5.04 -3.55
CA ARG A 170 6.61 4.05 -2.93
C ARG A 170 6.32 2.99 -3.97
N LEU A 171 6.47 1.72 -3.61
CA LEU A 171 6.12 0.61 -4.47
C LEU A 171 4.86 -0.06 -3.93
N VAL A 172 3.98 -0.46 -4.82
CA VAL A 172 2.78 -1.24 -4.50
C VAL A 172 2.76 -2.48 -5.36
N VAL A 173 2.56 -3.63 -4.75
CA VAL A 173 2.38 -4.90 -5.44
C VAL A 173 0.99 -5.40 -5.14
N GLU A 174 0.28 -5.78 -6.19
CA GLU A 174 -0.91 -6.63 -6.07
C GLU A 174 -0.50 -8.06 -6.43
N SER A 175 -0.82 -9.02 -5.57
CA SER A 175 -0.47 -10.43 -5.80
C SER A 175 -1.43 -11.38 -5.07
N ILE A 176 -1.67 -12.54 -5.66
CA ILE A 176 -2.37 -13.67 -5.02
C ILE A 176 -1.42 -14.84 -4.70
N THR A 177 -0.12 -14.66 -4.93
CA THR A 177 0.91 -15.72 -4.86
C THR A 177 2.04 -15.41 -3.87
N ASP A 178 1.83 -14.46 -2.95
CA ASP A 178 2.82 -13.99 -1.96
C ASP A 178 4.17 -13.59 -2.61
N GLN A 179 4.11 -12.86 -3.74
CA GLN A 179 5.29 -12.45 -4.51
C GLN A 179 5.74 -11.01 -4.21
N ALA A 180 5.22 -10.37 -3.16
CA ALA A 180 5.50 -8.97 -2.86
C ALA A 180 7.00 -8.65 -2.73
N ALA A 181 7.71 -9.34 -1.84
CA ALA A 181 9.13 -9.09 -1.61
C ALA A 181 10.01 -9.34 -2.87
N PRO A 182 9.85 -10.46 -3.59
CA PRO A 182 10.54 -10.67 -4.86
C PRO A 182 10.26 -9.58 -5.90
N ARG A 183 9.02 -9.09 -6.02
CA ARG A 183 8.65 -8.03 -6.97
C ARG A 183 9.31 -6.71 -6.63
N PHE A 184 9.33 -6.31 -5.36
CA PHE A 184 10.01 -5.10 -4.91
C PHE A 184 11.51 -5.14 -5.20
N ALA A 185 12.15 -6.30 -4.98
CA ALA A 185 13.59 -6.47 -5.22
C ALA A 185 14.00 -6.41 -6.70
N GLN A 186 13.05 -6.45 -7.63
CA GLN A 186 13.30 -6.35 -9.08
C GLN A 186 13.33 -4.91 -9.60
N VAL A 187 13.28 -3.92 -8.70
CA VAL A 187 13.25 -2.49 -9.05
C VAL A 187 14.64 -1.87 -8.96
N GLY A 188 15.01 -1.08 -9.97
CA GLY A 188 16.28 -0.36 -10.05
C GLY A 188 16.26 0.76 -11.09
N TRP A 189 17.41 1.37 -11.37
CA TRP A 189 17.59 2.40 -12.40
C TRP A 189 17.59 1.83 -13.82
#